data_AF-A0A419GRR8-F1
#
_entry.id   AF-A0A419GRR8-F1
#
_cell.length_a   1.000
_cell.length_b   1.000
_cell.length_c   1.000
_cell.angle_alpha   90.00
_cell.angle_beta   90.00
_cell.angle_gamma   90.00
#
_symmetry.space_group_name_H-M   'P 1'
#
loop_
_entity.id
_entity.type
_entity.pdbx_description
1 polymer ?
#
loop_
_entity_poly.entity_id
_entity_poly.type
_entity_poly.pdbx_seq_one_letter_code
_entity_poly.pdbx_strand_id
1 'polypeptide(L)'
;MNRRQLLAAETFRYSYANYADHLGIGNIRFDKLMPQDIDILEQADSEGWDKGKLAKALDRDEEQAAILMENYQQAKDIIDAPNRAESFRRSVRYSVKYALKEGLKTDEDIDKLVVQLCYRVADLAYLLDLEEEKLSDYSEELRKDTGD
;
A
#
# COMPACT_ATOMS: atom_id res chain seq x y z
N MET A 1 -2.21 -2.32 -13.94
CA MET A 1 -2.96 -1.38 -13.07
C MET A 1 -2.38 0.03 -13.21
N ASN A 2 -3.16 1.08 -12.99
CA ASN A 2 -2.64 2.46 -12.92
C ASN A 2 -2.30 2.89 -11.47
N ARG A 3 -1.64 4.05 -11.29
CA ARG A 3 -1.24 4.57 -9.97
C ARG A 3 -2.40 4.63 -8.97
N ARG A 4 -3.56 5.14 -9.39
CA ARG A 4 -4.75 5.26 -8.55
C ARG A 4 -5.24 3.90 -8.05
N GLN A 5 -5.20 2.86 -8.90
CA GLN A 5 -5.55 1.49 -8.54
C GLN A 5 -4.50 0.86 -7.61
N LEU A 6 -3.21 1.13 -7.82
CA LEU A 6 -2.15 0.67 -6.91
C LEU A 6 -2.27 1.31 -5.52
N LEU A 7 -2.53 2.62 -5.46
CA LEU A 7 -2.82 3.32 -4.21
C LEU A 7 -4.04 2.74 -3.50
N ALA A 8 -5.11 2.42 -4.24
CA ALA A 8 -6.29 1.77 -3.67
C ALA A 8 -5.94 0.39 -3.10
N ALA A 9 -5.26 -0.47 -3.87
CA ALA A 9 -4.86 -1.79 -3.41
C ALA A 9 -4.03 -1.70 -2.13
N GLU A 10 -3.02 -0.84 -2.10
CA GLU A 10 -2.11 -0.67 -0.96
C GLU A 10 -2.82 -0.06 0.27
N THR A 11 -3.59 1.02 0.08
CA THR A 11 -4.33 1.70 1.17
C THR A 11 -5.32 0.76 1.85
N PHE A 12 -5.96 -0.12 1.08
CA PHE A 12 -6.95 -1.08 1.57
C PHE A 12 -6.37 -2.49 1.82
N ARG A 13 -5.04 -2.64 1.79
CA ARG A 13 -4.30 -3.87 2.13
C ARG A 13 -4.65 -5.09 1.27
N TYR A 14 -4.87 -4.88 -0.02
CA TYR A 14 -4.96 -5.94 -1.02
C TYR A 14 -3.60 -6.12 -1.70
N SER A 15 -3.21 -7.37 -1.97
CA SER A 15 -2.14 -7.62 -2.94
C SER A 15 -2.57 -7.14 -4.33
N TYR A 16 -1.62 -6.71 -5.15
CA TYR A 16 -1.92 -6.10 -6.46
C TYR A 16 -2.55 -7.09 -7.43
N ALA A 17 -2.06 -8.33 -7.45
CA ALA A 17 -2.68 -9.38 -8.26
C ALA A 17 -4.14 -9.62 -7.86
N ASN A 18 -4.41 -9.74 -6.55
CA ASN A 18 -5.78 -9.94 -6.05
C ASN A 18 -6.67 -8.73 -6.37
N TYR A 19 -6.17 -7.51 -6.20
CA TYR A 19 -6.93 -6.32 -6.56
C TYR A 19 -7.23 -6.28 -8.07
N ALA A 20 -6.24 -6.62 -8.91
CA ALA A 20 -6.38 -6.66 -10.35
C ALA A 20 -7.45 -7.66 -10.83
N ASP A 21 -7.54 -8.84 -10.19
CA ASP A 21 -8.54 -9.87 -10.50
C ASP A 21 -9.99 -9.38 -10.27
N HIS A 22 -10.17 -8.35 -9.45
CA HIS A 22 -11.47 -7.76 -9.14
C HIS A 22 -11.82 -6.52 -9.98
N LEU A 23 -10.91 -6.06 -10.84
CA LEU A 23 -11.15 -4.91 -11.70
C LEU A 23 -11.93 -5.29 -12.97
N GLY A 24 -12.93 -4.49 -13.32
CA GLY A 24 -13.67 -4.63 -14.58
C GLY A 24 -14.68 -5.79 -14.60
N ILE A 25 -14.83 -6.53 -13.50
CA ILE A 25 -15.81 -7.61 -13.36
C ILE A 25 -17.15 -7.14 -12.77
N GLY A 26 -17.35 -5.82 -12.62
CA GLY A 26 -18.58 -5.22 -12.11
C GLY A 26 -18.65 -5.11 -10.59
N ASN A 27 -17.53 -5.32 -9.88
CA ASN A 27 -17.49 -5.15 -8.44
C ASN A 27 -17.30 -3.67 -8.08
N ILE A 28 -18.41 -3.00 -7.76
CA ILE A 28 -18.47 -1.55 -7.46
C ILE A 28 -17.44 -1.12 -6.42
N ARG A 29 -17.10 -1.99 -5.46
CA ARG A 29 -16.11 -1.67 -4.42
C ARG A 29 -14.73 -1.36 -5.03
N PHE A 30 -14.27 -2.21 -5.93
CA PHE A 30 -12.95 -2.10 -6.56
C PHE A 30 -12.98 -1.10 -7.72
N ASP A 31 -14.06 -1.09 -8.50
CA ASP A 31 -14.17 -0.27 -9.71
C ASP A 31 -14.46 1.21 -9.41
N LYS A 32 -15.12 1.52 -8.28
CA LYS A 32 -15.63 2.87 -8.00
C LYS A 32 -15.30 3.36 -6.59
N LEU A 33 -15.73 2.65 -5.55
CA LEU A 33 -15.69 3.19 -4.18
C LEU A 33 -14.25 3.39 -3.68
N MET A 34 -13.40 2.35 -3.77
CA MET A 34 -12.01 2.47 -3.32
C MET A 34 -11.22 3.52 -4.11
N PRO A 35 -11.31 3.56 -5.46
CA PRO A 35 -10.67 4.64 -6.22
C PRO A 35 -11.20 6.05 -5.86
N GLN A 36 -12.48 6.19 -5.54
CA GLN A 36 -13.05 7.48 -5.09
C GLN A 36 -12.50 7.89 -3.72
N ASP A 37 -12.39 6.94 -2.78
CA ASP A 37 -11.76 7.19 -1.47
C ASP A 37 -10.31 7.68 -1.67
N ILE A 38 -9.55 7.12 -2.63
CA ILE A 38 -8.20 7.58 -2.96
C ILE A 38 -8.19 9.03 -3.46
N ASP A 39 -9.12 9.43 -4.32
CA ASP A 39 -9.18 10.82 -4.80
C ASP A 39 -9.43 11.81 -3.65
N ILE A 40 -10.32 11.43 -2.72
CA ILE A 40 -10.63 12.23 -1.53
C ILE A 40 -9.40 12.33 -0.62
N LEU A 41 -8.70 11.21 -0.39
CA LEU A 41 -7.50 11.17 0.44
C LEU A 41 -6.36 11.98 -0.16
N GLU A 42 -6.14 11.89 -1.47
CA GLU A 42 -5.11 12.66 -2.18
C GLU A 42 -5.41 14.16 -2.14
N GLN A 43 -6.68 14.55 -2.33
CA GLN A 43 -7.09 15.93 -2.17
C GLN A 43 -6.88 16.41 -0.73
N ALA A 44 -7.29 15.62 0.26
CA ALA A 44 -7.17 15.97 1.67
C ALA A 44 -5.71 16.10 2.13
N ASP A 45 -4.81 15.22 1.68
CA ASP A 45 -3.37 15.26 1.95
C ASP A 45 -2.72 16.51 1.33
N SER A 46 -3.07 16.84 0.09
CA SER A 46 -2.52 18.01 -0.61
C SER A 46 -3.01 19.36 -0.07
N GLU A 47 -4.28 19.44 0.34
CA GLU A 47 -4.90 20.66 0.88
C GLU A 47 -4.79 20.79 2.40
N GLY A 48 -4.29 19.76 3.10
CA GLY A 48 -4.15 19.76 4.56
C GLY A 48 -5.48 19.81 5.31
N TRP A 49 -6.43 18.95 4.94
CA TRP A 49 -7.77 18.94 5.57
C TRP A 49 -7.70 18.55 7.05
N ASP A 50 -8.58 19.13 7.86
CA ASP A 50 -8.81 18.66 9.23
C ASP A 50 -9.61 17.33 9.25
N LYS A 51 -9.59 16.67 10.42
CA LYS A 51 -10.22 15.36 10.62
C LYS A 51 -11.73 15.38 10.36
N GLY A 52 -12.42 16.45 10.72
CA GLY A 52 -13.87 16.57 10.54
C GLY A 52 -14.26 16.72 9.07
N LYS A 53 -13.51 17.54 8.32
CA LYS A 53 -13.69 17.67 6.86
C LYS A 53 -13.42 16.35 6.15
N LEU A 54 -12.33 15.67 6.51
CA LEU A 54 -11.99 14.36 5.94
C LEU A 54 -13.05 13.30 6.24
N ALA A 55 -13.47 13.18 7.50
CA ALA A 55 -14.50 12.24 7.94
C ALA A 55 -15.80 12.40 7.17
N LYS A 56 -16.26 13.66 7.03
CA LYS A 56 -17.46 13.99 6.26
C LYS A 56 -17.34 13.63 4.78
N ALA A 57 -16.19 13.86 4.17
CA ALA A 57 -15.98 13.56 2.75
C ALA A 57 -15.94 12.06 2.47
N LEU A 58 -15.34 11.28 3.37
CA LEU A 58 -15.26 9.82 3.29
C LEU A 58 -16.53 9.10 3.78
N ASP A 59 -17.50 9.82 4.34
CA ASP A 59 -18.69 9.27 5.01
C ASP A 59 -18.32 8.25 6.12
N ARG A 60 -17.38 8.64 6.98
CA ARG A 60 -16.84 7.82 8.08
C ARG A 60 -16.72 8.66 9.35
N ASP A 61 -16.51 8.01 10.49
CA ASP A 61 -16.10 8.73 11.70
C ASP A 61 -14.65 9.23 11.62
N GLU A 62 -14.28 10.17 12.48
CA GLU A 62 -12.96 10.81 12.49
C GLU A 62 -11.81 9.83 12.77
N GLU A 63 -12.05 8.77 13.54
CA GLU A 63 -11.02 7.77 13.86
C GLU A 63 -10.74 6.89 12.64
N GLN A 64 -11.79 6.37 12.00
CA GLN A 64 -11.69 5.60 10.76
C GLN A 64 -11.05 6.43 9.64
N ALA A 65 -11.47 7.69 9.50
CA ALA A 65 -10.91 8.61 8.51
C ALA A 65 -9.42 8.87 8.76
N ALA A 66 -9.01 9.07 10.02
CA ALA A 66 -7.60 9.26 10.38
C ALA A 66 -6.76 8.00 10.10
N ILE A 67 -7.27 6.81 10.41
CA ILE A 67 -6.61 5.54 10.09
C ILE A 67 -6.45 5.38 8.58
N LEU A 68 -7.48 5.73 7.81
CA LEU A 68 -7.43 5.63 6.35
C LEU A 68 -6.44 6.61 5.74
N MET A 69 -6.34 7.84 6.29
CA MET A 69 -5.30 8.80 5.91
C MET A 69 -3.89 8.29 6.21
N GLU A 70 -3.66 7.70 7.39
CA GLU A 70 -2.37 7.10 7.73
C GLU A 70 -2.00 5.97 6.73
N ASN A 71 -2.95 5.09 6.41
CA ASN A 71 -2.73 4.04 5.42
C ASN A 71 -2.45 4.61 4.03
N TYR A 72 -3.18 5.66 3.60
CA TYR A 72 -2.95 6.32 2.31
C TYR A 72 -1.56 6.96 2.23
N GLN A 73 -1.10 7.63 3.28
CA GLN A 73 0.23 8.25 3.29
C GLN A 73 1.35 7.19 3.19
N GLN A 74 1.18 6.04 3.84
CA GLN A 74 2.09 4.91 3.68
C GLN A 74 2.03 4.33 2.27
N ALA A 75 0.82 4.15 1.72
CA ALA A 75 0.63 3.67 0.36
C ALA A 75 1.29 4.61 -0.66
N LYS A 76 1.12 5.91 -0.52
CA LYS A 76 1.76 6.94 -1.34
C LYS A 76 3.28 6.85 -1.27
N ASP A 77 3.86 6.72 -0.07
CA ASP A 77 5.31 6.56 0.09
C ASP A 77 5.84 5.30 -0.62
N ILE A 78 5.08 4.20 -0.63
CA ILE A 78 5.44 2.97 -1.33
C ILE A 78 5.33 3.16 -2.86
N ILE A 79 4.16 3.58 -3.34
CA ILE A 79 3.84 3.64 -4.78
C ILE A 79 4.66 4.71 -5.50
N ASP A 80 4.94 5.83 -4.84
CA ASP A 80 5.69 6.95 -5.43
C ASP A 80 7.20 6.84 -5.16
N ALA A 81 7.69 5.68 -4.70
CA ALA A 81 9.10 5.45 -4.47
C ALA A 81 9.92 5.61 -5.78
N PRO A 82 11.19 6.05 -5.72
CA PRO A 82 11.99 6.35 -6.90
C PRO A 82 12.19 5.16 -7.87
N ASN A 83 12.08 3.93 -7.38
CA ASN A 83 12.18 2.71 -8.16
C ASN A 83 11.52 1.51 -7.45
N ARG A 84 11.40 0.37 -8.14
CA ARG A 84 10.74 -0.84 -7.61
C ARG A 84 11.46 -1.45 -6.41
N ALA A 85 12.79 -1.37 -6.36
CA ALA A 85 13.54 -1.83 -5.19
C ALA A 85 13.20 -1.02 -3.93
N GLU A 86 13.12 0.31 -4.05
CA GLU A 86 12.78 1.18 -2.93
C GLU A 86 11.31 1.08 -2.55
N SER A 87 10.40 0.95 -3.53
CA SER A 87 8.99 0.61 -3.29
C SER A 87 8.87 -0.66 -2.45
N PHE A 88 9.55 -1.73 -2.85
CA PHE A 88 9.54 -3.00 -2.13
C PHE A 88 10.08 -2.84 -0.70
N ARG A 89 11.21 -2.15 -0.53
CA ARG A 89 11.81 -1.91 0.80
C ARG A 89 10.91 -1.12 1.73
N ARG A 90 10.27 -0.05 1.24
CA ARG A 90 9.30 0.72 2.00
C ARG A 90 8.14 -0.17 2.43
N SER A 91 7.61 -0.99 1.53
CA SER A 91 6.51 -1.90 1.83
C SER A 91 6.88 -2.91 2.94
N VAL A 92 8.06 -3.54 2.84
CA VAL A 92 8.59 -4.46 3.87
C VAL A 92 8.76 -3.73 5.20
N ARG A 93 9.34 -2.53 5.18
CA ARG A 93 9.55 -1.71 6.38
C ARG A 93 8.22 -1.38 7.07
N TYR A 94 7.19 -1.00 6.33
CA TYR A 94 5.86 -0.74 6.88
C TYR A 94 5.21 -2.01 7.44
N SER A 95 5.32 -3.15 6.77
CA SER A 95 4.84 -4.44 7.29
C SER A 95 5.50 -4.80 8.63
N VAL A 96 6.82 -4.62 8.75
CA VAL A 96 7.55 -4.86 10.01
C VAL A 96 7.14 -3.86 11.09
N LYS A 97 7.06 -2.57 10.78
CA LYS A 97 6.60 -1.53 11.73
C LYS A 97 5.18 -1.83 12.24
N TYR A 98 4.29 -2.28 11.37
CA TYR A 98 2.93 -2.67 11.75
C TYR A 98 2.95 -3.87 12.70
N ALA A 99 3.69 -4.94 12.36
CA ALA A 99 3.80 -6.10 13.24
C ALA A 99 4.41 -5.76 14.61
N LEU A 100 5.38 -4.84 14.66
CA LEU A 100 5.93 -4.34 15.92
C LEU A 100 4.90 -3.58 16.75
N LYS A 101 4.06 -2.74 16.10
CA LYS A 101 2.98 -1.98 16.76
C LYS A 101 1.90 -2.91 17.34
N GLU A 102 1.53 -3.97 16.62
CA GLU A 102 0.53 -4.96 17.07
C GLU A 102 1.09 -5.90 18.16
N GLY A 103 2.40 -5.95 18.33
CA GLY A 103 3.08 -6.76 19.33
C GLY A 103 3.50 -8.11 18.77
N LEU A 104 4.62 -8.11 18.04
CA LEU A 104 5.36 -9.30 17.57
C LEU A 104 5.93 -10.09 18.76
N LYS A 105 5.09 -10.87 19.45
CA LYS A 105 5.43 -11.50 20.75
C LYS A 105 5.45 -13.03 20.70
N THR A 106 4.75 -13.61 19.74
CA THR A 106 4.55 -15.06 19.62
C THR A 106 5.00 -15.56 18.25
N ASP A 107 5.22 -16.87 18.14
CA ASP A 107 5.53 -17.51 16.84
C ASP A 107 4.38 -17.30 15.84
N GLU A 108 3.12 -17.24 16.29
CA GLU A 108 1.98 -16.95 15.43
C GLU A 108 2.04 -15.52 14.85
N ASP A 109 2.55 -14.55 15.61
CA ASP A 109 2.76 -13.19 15.13
C ASP A 109 3.87 -13.13 14.08
N ILE A 110 4.93 -13.94 14.27
CA ILE A 110 6.00 -14.10 13.29
C ILE A 110 5.44 -14.71 12.00
N ASP A 111 4.65 -15.77 12.09
CA ASP A 111 4.03 -16.41 10.92
C ASP A 111 3.13 -15.44 10.15
N LYS A 112 2.34 -14.61 10.86
CA LYS A 112 1.55 -13.53 10.24
C LYS A 112 2.43 -12.53 9.51
N LEU A 113 3.54 -12.10 10.11
CA LEU A 113 4.49 -11.19 9.46
C LEU A 113 5.12 -11.85 8.22
N VAL A 114 5.53 -13.12 8.30
CA VAL A 114 6.09 -13.86 7.15
C VAL A 114 5.09 -13.90 6.01
N VAL A 115 3.80 -14.17 6.28
CA VAL A 115 2.74 -14.12 5.26
C VAL A 115 2.65 -12.74 4.62
N GLN A 116 2.73 -11.65 5.40
CA GLN A 116 2.75 -10.29 4.85
C GLN A 116 3.97 -10.04 3.95
N LEU A 117 5.15 -10.51 4.35
CA LEU A 117 6.36 -10.39 3.53
C LEU A 117 6.26 -11.18 2.22
N CYS A 118 5.66 -12.36 2.24
CA CYS A 118 5.36 -13.13 1.03
C CYS A 118 4.41 -12.36 0.08
N TYR A 119 3.40 -11.67 0.62
CA TYR A 119 2.56 -10.79 -0.20
C TYR A 119 3.37 -9.65 -0.82
N ARG A 120 4.29 -9.02 -0.07
CA ARG A 120 5.15 -7.96 -0.63
C ARG A 120 6.03 -8.47 -1.77
N VAL A 121 6.51 -9.70 -1.70
CA VAL A 121 7.27 -10.34 -2.79
C VAL A 121 6.39 -10.59 -4.02
N ALA A 122 5.16 -11.07 -3.81
CA ALA A 122 4.20 -11.26 -4.90
C ALA A 122 3.82 -9.92 -5.57
N ASP A 123 3.66 -8.87 -4.78
CA ASP A 123 3.37 -7.52 -5.26
C ASP A 123 4.54 -6.95 -6.09
N LEU A 124 5.79 -7.17 -5.66
CA LEU A 124 6.96 -6.82 -6.46
C LEU A 124 6.98 -7.58 -7.79
N ALA A 125 6.75 -8.90 -7.76
CA ALA A 125 6.71 -9.71 -8.99
C ALA A 125 5.64 -9.19 -9.97
N TYR A 126 4.44 -8.89 -9.47
CA TYR A 126 3.36 -8.31 -10.29
C TYR A 126 3.76 -6.97 -10.93
N LEU A 127 4.43 -6.09 -10.18
CA LEU A 127 4.88 -4.80 -10.71
C LEU A 127 5.96 -4.96 -11.79
N LEU A 128 6.91 -5.88 -11.60
CA LEU A 128 7.96 -6.16 -12.57
C LEU A 128 7.35 -6.74 -13.86
N ASP A 129 6.40 -7.67 -13.75
CA ASP A 129 5.69 -8.23 -14.90
C ASP A 129 4.92 -7.15 -15.67
N LEU A 130 4.30 -6.19 -14.98
CA LEU A 130 3.56 -5.08 -15.59
C LEU A 130 4.47 -4.16 -16.43
N GLU A 131 5.72 -4.01 -16.03
CA GLU A 131 6.70 -3.13 -16.68
C GLU A 131 7.70 -3.88 -17.59
N GLU A 132 7.52 -5.19 -17.74
CA GLU A 132 8.43 -6.08 -18.48
C GLU A 132 9.88 -6.04 -17.95
N GLU A 133 10.05 -5.79 -16.65
CA GLU A 133 11.34 -5.71 -15.96
C GLU A 133 11.69 -7.02 -15.26
N LYS A 134 12.97 -7.18 -14.88
CA LYS A 134 13.43 -8.36 -14.14
C LYS A 134 13.93 -7.98 -12.75
N LEU A 135 13.76 -8.90 -11.79
CA LEU A 135 14.32 -8.72 -10.45
C LEU A 135 15.85 -8.53 -10.46
N SER A 136 16.53 -9.14 -11.44
CA SER A 136 17.97 -8.98 -11.63
C SER A 136 18.38 -7.52 -11.86
N ASP A 137 17.52 -6.73 -12.48
CA ASP A 137 17.79 -5.34 -12.86
C ASP A 137 17.91 -4.43 -11.63
N TYR A 138 17.38 -4.90 -10.48
CA TYR A 138 17.33 -4.20 -9.20
C TYR A 138 18.26 -4.81 -8.13
N SER A 139 19.14 -5.74 -8.51
CA SER A 139 19.92 -6.53 -7.55
C SER A 139 20.90 -5.70 -6.73
N GLU A 140 21.48 -4.64 -7.30
CA GLU A 140 22.37 -3.74 -6.56
C GLU A 140 21.58 -2.91 -5.55
N GLU A 141 20.51 -2.27 -6.03
CA GLU A 141 19.61 -1.46 -5.23
C GLU A 141 19.11 -2.27 -4.04
N LEU A 142 18.59 -3.48 -4.25
CA LEU A 142 18.06 -4.36 -3.20
C LEU A 142 19.08 -4.80 -2.15
N ARG A 143 20.38 -4.79 -2.46
CA ARG A 143 21.47 -5.15 -1.54
C ARG A 143 22.13 -3.95 -0.87
N LYS A 144 21.90 -2.74 -1.38
CA LYS A 144 22.50 -1.52 -0.85
C LYS A 144 22.08 -1.29 0.60
N ASP A 145 23.03 -1.16 1.52
CA ASP A 145 22.71 -0.72 2.87
C ASP A 145 22.24 0.75 2.83
N THR A 146 21.15 1.04 3.53
CA THR A 146 20.58 2.40 3.62
C THR A 146 20.80 3.00 5.01
N GLY A 147 21.63 2.34 5.85
CA GLY A 147 21.95 2.72 7.22
C GLY A 147 23.14 3.66 7.42
N ASP A 148 23.64 4.33 6.37
CA ASP A 148 24.66 5.39 6.47
C ASP A 148 24.03 6.79 6.48
#